data_AF-A0A838JES7-F1
#
_entry.id   AF-A0A838JES7-F1
#
_cell.length_a   1.000
_cell.length_b   1.000
_cell.length_c   1.000
_cell.angle_alpha   90.00
_cell.angle_beta   90.00
_cell.angle_gamma   90.00
#
_symmetry.space_group_name_H-M   'P 1'
#
loop_
_entity.id
_entity.type
_entity.pdbx_description
1 polymer ?
#
loop_
_entity_poly.entity_id
_entity_poly.type
_entity_poly.pdbx_seq_one_letter_code
_entity_poly.pdbx_strand_id
1 'polypeptide(L)'
;MRCRNAREWLSARRDVQSSSPEAQTLRAHLKLCAPCRKFEQRQRKIETVFCKTVPKAPPFQSASVSTDTIMQAIQQQTEINQQFDDIRQQQRIRMARMRTVGAASMAIGFFTLSSIPLLFLAVTIIQTDLALKTLTLLNDFIDMLIIMGQYVQIGLILVTRDNWLLSAMAFVVVVMMGMWLRLMRPPQGA
;
A
#
# COMPACT_ATOMS: atom_id res chain seq x y z
N MET A 1 0.61 -9.81 41.92
CA MET A 1 0.47 -9.37 40.51
C MET A 1 -0.15 -10.51 39.70
N ARG A 2 -1.19 -10.24 38.89
CA ARG A 2 -1.79 -11.24 37.98
C ARG A 2 -0.93 -11.38 36.71
N CYS A 3 -0.91 -12.56 36.09
CA CYS A 3 -0.10 -12.83 34.89
C CYS A 3 -0.43 -11.91 33.70
N ARG A 4 -1.69 -11.44 33.59
CA ARG A 4 -2.11 -10.49 32.57
C ARG A 4 -1.37 -9.15 32.71
N ASN A 5 -1.41 -8.56 33.90
CA ASN A 5 -0.73 -7.30 34.20
C ASN A 5 0.79 -7.43 34.05
N ALA A 6 1.35 -8.61 34.40
CA ALA A 6 2.77 -8.88 34.21
C ALA A 6 3.18 -8.88 32.74
N ARG A 7 2.33 -9.38 31.84
CA ARG A 7 2.57 -9.33 30.39
C ARG A 7 2.40 -7.93 29.82
N GLU A 8 1.36 -7.21 30.23
CA GLU A 8 1.11 -5.82 29.81
C GLU A 8 2.29 -4.91 30.20
N TRP A 9 2.80 -5.08 31.42
CA TRP A 9 3.99 -4.34 31.88
C TRP A 9 5.26 -4.74 31.11
N LEU A 10 5.46 -6.03 30.82
CA LEU A 10 6.58 -6.50 29.98
C LEU A 10 6.52 -5.96 28.54
N SER A 11 5.33 -5.73 27.98
CA SER A 11 5.18 -5.07 26.68
C SER A 11 5.40 -3.55 26.75
N ALA A 12 4.93 -2.89 27.81
CA ALA A 12 5.04 -1.43 27.98
C ALA A 12 6.48 -0.99 28.36
N ARG A 13 7.27 -1.87 28.98
CA ARG A 13 8.69 -1.65 29.31
C ARG A 13 9.56 -1.33 28.08
N ARG A 14 9.05 -1.55 26.87
CA ARG A 14 9.72 -1.19 25.60
C ARG A 14 9.99 0.32 25.49
N ASP A 15 9.15 1.15 26.10
CA ASP A 15 9.13 2.59 25.77
C ASP A 15 9.73 3.49 26.87
N VAL A 16 9.85 3.02 28.12
CA VAL A 16 10.39 3.85 29.20
C VAL A 16 11.18 3.02 30.21
N GLN A 17 12.48 3.33 30.36
CA GLN A 17 13.37 2.73 31.34
C GLN A 17 13.15 3.36 32.72
N SER A 18 11.94 3.26 33.26
CA SER A 18 11.63 3.83 34.57
C SER A 18 11.89 2.80 35.68
N SER A 19 12.76 3.19 36.60
CA SER A 19 13.00 2.56 37.91
C SER A 19 11.78 2.70 38.83
N SER A 20 10.65 2.16 38.41
CA SER A 20 9.40 2.15 39.15
C SER A 20 9.39 1.02 40.20
N PRO A 21 8.76 1.20 41.38
CA PRO A 21 8.53 0.14 42.36
C PRO A 21 7.84 -1.12 41.77
N GLU A 22 7.11 -0.96 40.67
CA GLU A 22 6.48 -2.06 39.92
C GLU A 22 7.50 -3.02 39.29
N ALA A 23 8.72 -2.57 39.03
CA ALA A 23 9.80 -3.42 38.51
C ALA A 23 10.21 -4.50 39.53
N GLN A 24 10.15 -4.19 40.83
CA GLN A 24 10.49 -5.14 41.89
C GLN A 24 9.40 -6.19 42.06
N THR A 25 8.12 -5.79 42.00
CA THR A 25 6.99 -6.71 42.10
C THR A 25 6.90 -7.64 40.90
N LEU A 26 7.24 -7.17 39.70
CA LEU A 26 7.36 -8.01 38.51
C LEU A 26 8.52 -9.01 38.62
N ARG A 27 9.70 -8.59 39.11
CA ARG A 27 10.85 -9.50 39.33
C ARG A 27 10.50 -10.63 40.29
N ALA A 28 9.77 -10.34 41.37
CA ALA A 28 9.27 -11.35 42.30
C ALA A 28 8.28 -12.31 41.59
N HIS A 29 7.38 -11.78 40.75
CA HIS A 29 6.42 -12.60 40.00
C HIS A 29 7.10 -13.53 38.97
N LEU A 30 8.14 -13.07 38.27
CA LEU A 30 8.89 -13.86 37.28
C LEU A 30 9.68 -15.03 37.89
N LYS A 31 10.07 -14.91 39.17
CA LYS A 31 10.68 -16.01 39.94
C LYS A 31 9.67 -17.14 40.20
N LEU A 32 8.40 -16.80 40.40
CA LEU A 32 7.35 -17.76 40.76
C LEU A 32 6.58 -18.28 39.52
N CYS A 33 6.53 -17.53 38.43
CA CYS A 33 5.66 -17.84 37.28
C CYS A 33 6.47 -18.22 36.02
N ALA A 34 6.55 -19.52 35.75
CA ALA A 34 7.21 -20.09 34.57
C ALA A 34 6.69 -19.56 33.21
N PRO A 35 5.37 -19.40 32.96
CA PRO A 35 4.90 -18.92 31.65
C PRO A 35 5.28 -17.46 31.39
N CYS A 36 5.29 -16.61 32.41
CA CYS A 36 5.73 -15.21 32.28
C CYS A 36 7.24 -15.12 32.02
N ARG A 37 8.05 -16.02 32.60
CA ARG A 37 9.49 -16.13 32.33
C ARG A 37 9.78 -16.55 30.89
N LYS A 38 9.06 -17.53 30.35
CA LYS A 38 9.19 -17.94 28.94
C LYS A 38 8.84 -16.80 27.98
N PHE A 39 7.82 -16.00 28.34
CA PHE A 39 7.42 -14.83 27.57
C PHE A 39 8.52 -13.75 27.54
N GLU A 40 9.12 -13.43 28.69
CA GLU A 40 10.26 -12.50 28.76
C GLU A 40 11.46 -12.99 27.93
N GLN A 41 11.81 -14.28 28.03
CA GLN A 41 12.90 -14.85 27.23
C GLN A 41 12.63 -14.78 25.72
N ARG A 42 11.39 -15.02 25.29
CA ARG A 42 11.00 -14.89 23.89
C ARG A 42 11.11 -13.43 23.42
N GLN A 43 10.68 -12.48 24.24
CA GLN A 43 10.83 -11.05 23.93
C GLN A 43 12.31 -10.65 23.80
N ARG A 44 13.17 -11.06 24.72
CA ARG A 44 14.63 -10.79 24.63
C ARG A 44 15.25 -11.41 23.39
N LYS A 45 14.83 -12.62 22.99
CA LYS A 45 15.31 -13.23 21.73
C LYS A 45 14.92 -12.40 20.51
N ILE A 46 13.68 -11.93 20.45
CA ILE A 46 13.20 -11.05 19.38
C ILE A 46 14.04 -9.76 19.37
N GLU A 47 14.26 -9.14 20.52
CA GLU A 47 15.10 -7.94 20.68
C GLU A 47 16.54 -8.18 20.20
N THR A 48 17.17 -9.30 20.56
CA THR A 48 18.52 -9.61 20.08
C THR A 48 18.61 -9.78 18.56
N VAL A 49 17.53 -10.22 17.91
CA VAL A 49 17.47 -10.31 16.44
C VAL A 49 17.31 -8.93 15.83
N PHE A 50 16.40 -8.11 16.35
CA PHE A 50 16.17 -6.75 15.86
C PHE A 50 17.35 -5.80 16.12
N CYS A 51 18.04 -5.91 17.25
CA CYS A 51 19.25 -5.13 17.54
C CYS A 51 20.47 -5.59 16.73
N LYS A 52 20.55 -6.86 16.32
CA LYS A 52 21.61 -7.34 15.41
C LYS A 52 21.44 -6.85 13.97
N THR A 53 20.23 -6.48 13.58
CA THR A 53 19.92 -5.89 12.27
C THR A 53 20.04 -4.36 12.24
N VAL A 54 20.32 -3.70 13.36
CA VAL A 54 20.72 -2.30 13.35
C VAL A 54 22.23 -2.26 13.05
N PRO A 55 22.67 -1.64 11.94
CA PRO A 55 24.09 -1.40 11.71
C PRO A 55 24.64 -0.71 12.94
N LYS A 56 25.74 -1.24 13.49
CA LYS A 56 26.46 -0.69 14.63
C LYS A 56 26.80 0.76 14.31
N ALA A 57 25.94 1.69 14.74
CA ALA A 57 26.24 3.11 14.66
C ALA A 57 27.54 3.33 15.46
N PRO A 58 28.48 4.15 14.94
CA PRO A 58 29.74 4.42 15.63
C PRO A 58 29.48 4.92 17.06
N PRO A 59 30.44 4.70 17.99
CA PRO A 59 30.27 5.08 19.38
C PRO A 59 29.85 6.54 19.44
N PHE A 60 28.71 6.80 20.08
CA PHE A 60 28.15 8.12 20.35
C PHE A 60 29.22 8.96 21.08
N GLN A 61 30.04 9.67 20.32
CA GLN A 61 30.51 10.97 20.75
C GLN A 61 29.24 11.80 20.85
N SER A 62 29.00 12.39 22.02
CA SER A 62 27.98 13.40 22.23
C SER A 62 28.32 14.60 21.35
N ALA A 63 27.99 14.50 20.05
CA ALA A 63 27.86 15.65 19.21
C ALA A 63 26.73 16.46 19.84
N SER A 64 27.10 17.56 20.49
CA SER A 64 26.17 18.60 20.89
C SER A 64 25.32 18.90 19.66
N VAL A 65 24.08 18.41 19.65
CA VAL A 65 23.13 18.71 18.60
C VAL A 65 22.90 20.20 18.75
N SER A 66 23.51 20.99 17.86
CA SER A 66 23.35 22.43 17.87
C SER A 66 21.88 22.75 17.64
N THR A 67 21.39 23.77 18.35
CA THR A 67 20.07 24.37 18.10
C THR A 67 19.86 24.63 16.60
N ASP A 68 20.92 24.93 15.85
CA ASP A 68 20.88 25.12 14.40
C ASP A 68 20.49 23.85 13.64
N THR A 69 20.96 22.68 14.06
CA THR A 69 20.62 21.40 13.41
C THR A 69 19.15 21.03 13.67
N ILE A 70 18.65 21.35 14.86
CA ILE A 70 17.23 21.17 15.21
C ILE A 70 16.37 22.16 14.42
N MET A 71 16.80 23.41 14.32
CA MET A 71 16.08 24.45 13.59
C MET A 71 16.02 24.16 12.09
N GLN A 72 17.11 23.65 11.51
CA GLN A 72 17.15 23.21 10.11
C GLN A 72 16.23 22.01 9.85
N ALA A 73 16.14 21.05 10.79
CA ALA A 73 15.22 19.94 10.69
C ALA A 73 13.74 20.37 10.81
N ILE A 74 13.43 21.33 11.70
CA ILE A 74 12.10 21.91 11.83
C ILE A 74 11.71 22.66 10.55
N GLN A 75 12.66 23.39 9.96
CA GLN A 75 12.43 24.13 8.72
C GLN A 75 12.15 23.19 7.55
N GLN A 76 12.95 22.11 7.40
CA GLN A 76 12.68 21.05 6.42
C GLN A 76 11.33 20.36 6.65
N GLN A 77 10.97 20.10 7.91
CA GLN A 77 9.69 19.49 8.24
C GLN A 77 8.50 20.40 7.87
N THR A 78 8.67 21.71 8.00
CA THR A 78 7.64 22.70 7.65
C THR A 78 7.42 22.76 6.15
N GLU A 79 8.50 22.73 5.37
CA GLU A 79 8.44 22.68 3.90
C GLU A 79 7.74 21.40 3.39
N ILE A 80 8.08 20.25 3.98
CA ILE A 80 7.44 18.97 3.62
C ILE A 80 5.95 19.00 3.97
N ASN A 81 5.58 19.53 5.13
CA ASN A 81 4.17 19.66 5.51
C ASN A 81 3.41 20.58 4.55
N GLN A 82 4.02 21.70 4.13
CA GLN A 82 3.43 22.56 3.11
C GLN A 82 3.19 21.82 1.80
N GLN A 83 4.15 21.01 1.33
CA GLN A 83 3.95 20.20 0.13
C GLN A 83 2.82 19.18 0.27
N PHE A 84 2.67 18.55 1.42
CA PHE A 84 1.57 17.60 1.67
C PHE A 84 0.20 18.28 1.69
N ASP A 85 0.09 19.46 2.28
CA ASP A 85 -1.16 20.21 2.31
C ASP A 85 -1.58 20.68 0.91
N ASP A 86 -0.61 21.09 0.09
CA ASP A 86 -0.86 21.50 -1.30
C ASP A 86 -1.33 20.31 -2.16
N ILE A 87 -0.69 19.13 -2.01
CA ILE A 87 -1.13 17.88 -2.66
C ILE A 87 -2.54 17.50 -2.20
N ARG A 88 -2.85 17.62 -0.89
CA ARG A 88 -4.19 17.33 -0.36
C ARG A 88 -5.24 18.29 -0.92
N GLN A 89 -4.93 19.57 -1.04
CA GLN A 89 -5.84 20.54 -1.66
C GLN A 89 -6.06 20.20 -3.13
N GLN A 90 -5.01 19.88 -3.87
CA GLN A 90 -5.10 19.51 -5.27
C GLN A 90 -5.94 18.23 -5.47
N GLN A 91 -5.80 17.24 -4.58
CA GLN A 91 -6.63 16.03 -4.59
C GLN A 91 -8.09 16.33 -4.27
N ARG A 92 -8.39 17.19 -3.28
CA ARG A 92 -9.79 17.56 -2.97
C ARG A 92 -10.47 18.26 -4.14
N ILE A 93 -9.77 19.16 -4.83
CA ILE A 93 -10.30 19.84 -6.01
C ILE A 93 -10.59 18.84 -7.13
N ARG A 94 -9.67 17.89 -7.38
CA ARG A 94 -9.88 16.83 -8.38
C ARG A 94 -11.04 15.90 -8.01
N MET A 95 -11.17 15.51 -6.74
CA MET A 95 -12.30 14.68 -6.28
C MET A 95 -13.64 15.41 -6.37
N ALA A 96 -13.69 16.70 -6.02
CA ALA A 96 -14.91 17.50 -6.17
C ALA A 96 -15.33 17.59 -7.64
N ARG A 97 -14.38 17.82 -8.56
CA ARG A 97 -14.65 17.89 -10.00
C ARG A 97 -15.07 16.53 -10.57
N MET A 98 -14.41 15.44 -10.18
CA MET A 98 -14.80 14.08 -10.58
C MET A 98 -16.17 13.69 -10.06
N ARG A 99 -16.55 14.13 -8.85
CA ARG A 99 -17.87 13.82 -8.28
C ARG A 99 -19.00 14.48 -9.08
N THR A 100 -18.83 15.73 -9.52
CA THR A 100 -19.83 16.43 -10.33
C THR A 100 -19.93 15.83 -11.73
N VAL A 101 -18.80 15.53 -12.37
CA VAL A 101 -18.78 14.90 -13.70
C VAL A 101 -19.31 13.45 -13.62
N GLY A 102 -18.98 12.73 -12.55
CA GLY A 102 -19.47 11.37 -12.30
C GLY A 102 -20.97 11.30 -12.01
N ALA A 103 -21.53 12.28 -11.29
CA ALA A 103 -22.97 12.34 -11.05
C ALA A 103 -23.75 12.68 -12.34
N ALA A 104 -23.24 13.63 -13.14
CA ALA A 104 -23.86 13.98 -14.41
C ALA A 104 -23.83 12.82 -15.41
N SER A 105 -22.71 12.08 -15.49
CA SER A 105 -22.61 10.91 -16.37
C SER A 105 -23.52 9.76 -15.93
N MET A 106 -23.65 9.50 -14.62
CA MET A 106 -24.60 8.51 -14.11
C MET A 106 -26.05 8.88 -14.44
N ALA A 107 -26.42 10.16 -14.27
CA ALA A 107 -27.77 10.62 -14.57
C ALA A 107 -28.10 10.47 -16.07
N ILE A 108 -27.20 10.93 -16.95
CA ILE A 108 -27.37 10.80 -18.40
C ILE A 108 -27.44 9.33 -18.80
N GLY A 109 -26.55 8.48 -18.26
CA GLY A 109 -26.55 7.05 -18.51
C GLY A 109 -27.86 6.38 -18.07
N PHE A 110 -28.42 6.76 -16.92
CA PHE A 110 -29.67 6.19 -16.44
C PHE A 110 -30.87 6.61 -17.31
N PHE A 111 -30.91 7.85 -17.76
CA PHE A 111 -31.96 8.34 -18.67
C PHE A 111 -31.90 7.67 -20.05
N THR A 112 -30.70 7.54 -20.63
CA THR A 112 -30.55 6.86 -21.92
C THR A 112 -30.83 5.36 -21.80
N LEU A 113 -30.33 4.71 -20.75
CA LEU A 113 -30.53 3.28 -20.55
C LEU A 113 -31.99 2.94 -20.25
N SER A 114 -32.74 3.81 -19.58
CA SER A 114 -34.17 3.61 -19.30
C SER A 114 -35.07 4.00 -20.48
N SER A 115 -34.68 4.95 -21.31
CA SER A 115 -35.49 5.35 -22.48
C SER A 115 -35.45 4.32 -23.61
N ILE A 116 -34.35 3.57 -23.75
CA ILE A 116 -34.18 2.55 -24.80
C ILE A 116 -35.24 1.43 -24.70
N PRO A 117 -35.48 0.77 -23.54
CA PRO A 117 -36.54 -0.21 -23.40
C PRO A 117 -37.94 0.35 -23.67
N LEU A 118 -38.21 1.59 -23.24
CA LEU A 118 -39.51 2.25 -23.46
C LEU A 118 -39.77 2.53 -24.94
N LEU A 119 -38.76 3.06 -25.65
CA LEU A 119 -38.83 3.27 -27.11
C LEU A 119 -38.97 1.95 -27.85
N PHE A 120 -38.22 0.93 -27.44
CA PHE A 120 -38.32 -0.40 -28.03
C PHE A 120 -39.72 -0.99 -27.86
N LEU A 121 -40.31 -0.86 -26.66
CA LEU A 121 -41.67 -1.31 -26.38
C LEU A 121 -42.70 -0.53 -27.23
N ALA A 122 -42.56 0.78 -27.37
CA ALA A 122 -43.42 1.58 -28.25
C ALA A 122 -43.33 1.13 -29.72
N VAL A 123 -42.13 0.83 -30.22
CA VAL A 123 -41.93 0.31 -31.59
C VAL A 123 -42.55 -1.09 -31.74
N THR A 124 -42.43 -1.97 -30.75
CA THR A 124 -43.05 -3.32 -30.81
C THR A 124 -44.57 -3.27 -30.91
N ILE A 125 -45.21 -2.27 -30.30
CA ILE A 125 -46.68 -2.09 -30.36
C ILE A 125 -47.12 -1.56 -31.73
N ILE A 126 -46.35 -0.64 -32.33
CA ILE A 126 -46.74 0.06 -33.57
C ILE A 126 -46.33 -0.74 -34.83
N GLN A 127 -45.13 -1.33 -34.84
CA GLN A 127 -44.57 -2.08 -35.97
C GLN A 127 -43.72 -3.26 -35.50
N THR A 128 -44.33 -4.45 -35.51
CA THR A 128 -43.68 -5.72 -35.11
C THR A 128 -42.51 -6.11 -36.02
N ASP A 129 -42.58 -5.82 -37.33
CA ASP A 129 -41.49 -6.11 -38.28
C ASP A 129 -40.23 -5.29 -37.97
N LEU A 130 -40.39 -4.00 -37.64
CA LEU A 130 -39.28 -3.11 -37.29
C LEU A 130 -38.62 -3.53 -35.97
N ALA A 131 -39.43 -4.00 -35.01
CA ALA A 131 -38.94 -4.53 -33.75
C ALA A 131 -38.06 -5.78 -33.93
N LEU A 132 -38.45 -6.69 -34.83
CA LEU A 132 -37.65 -7.88 -35.12
C LEU A 132 -36.31 -7.51 -35.77
N LYS A 133 -36.32 -6.59 -36.76
CA LYS A 133 -35.09 -6.08 -37.39
C LYS A 133 -34.15 -5.39 -36.39
N THR A 134 -34.70 -4.57 -35.50
CA THR A 134 -33.89 -3.89 -34.47
C THR A 134 -33.34 -4.86 -33.44
N LEU A 135 -34.09 -5.90 -33.06
CA LEU A 135 -33.60 -7.01 -32.21
C LEU A 135 -32.44 -7.77 -32.86
N THR A 136 -32.53 -8.10 -34.15
CA THR A 136 -31.44 -8.79 -34.87
C THR A 136 -30.18 -7.92 -34.96
N LEU A 137 -30.33 -6.62 -35.25
CA LEU A 137 -29.20 -5.69 -35.26
C LEU A 137 -28.58 -5.51 -33.88
N LEU A 138 -29.40 -5.43 -32.84
CA LEU A 138 -28.92 -5.31 -31.47
C LEU A 138 -28.18 -6.57 -31.02
N ASN A 139 -28.66 -7.75 -31.41
CA ASN A 139 -28.01 -9.02 -31.11
C ASN A 139 -26.63 -9.11 -31.78
N ASP A 140 -26.53 -8.74 -33.05
CA ASP A 140 -25.26 -8.69 -33.79
C ASP A 140 -24.28 -7.66 -33.16
N PHE A 141 -24.81 -6.50 -32.73
CA PHE A 141 -24.03 -5.49 -32.03
C PHE A 141 -23.54 -5.95 -30.65
N ILE A 142 -24.37 -6.66 -29.89
CA ILE A 142 -23.98 -7.25 -28.59
C ILE A 142 -22.87 -8.28 -28.81
N ASP A 143 -22.98 -9.12 -29.85
CA ASP A 143 -21.96 -10.12 -30.15
C ASP A 143 -20.63 -9.45 -30.54
N MET A 144 -20.68 -8.40 -31.37
CA MET A 144 -19.50 -7.58 -31.70
C MET A 144 -18.87 -6.93 -30.45
N LEU A 145 -19.67 -6.41 -29.52
CA LEU A 145 -19.20 -5.85 -28.26
C LEU A 145 -18.56 -6.92 -27.35
N ILE A 146 -19.13 -8.12 -27.30
CA ILE A 146 -18.57 -9.25 -26.54
C ILE A 146 -17.21 -9.62 -27.11
N ILE A 147 -17.08 -9.75 -28.43
CA ILE A 147 -15.82 -10.04 -29.10
C ILE A 147 -14.81 -8.92 -28.82
N MET A 148 -15.19 -7.65 -28.95
CA MET A 148 -14.32 -6.51 -28.64
C MET A 148 -13.86 -6.53 -27.17
N GLY A 149 -14.78 -6.82 -26.25
CA GLY A 149 -14.49 -6.96 -24.83
C GLY A 149 -13.49 -8.08 -24.54
N GLN A 150 -13.63 -9.23 -25.20
CA GLN A 150 -12.66 -10.32 -25.12
C GLN A 150 -11.29 -9.91 -25.65
N TYR A 151 -11.21 -9.20 -26.78
CA TYR A 151 -9.95 -8.68 -27.31
C TYR A 151 -9.29 -7.68 -26.36
N VAL A 152 -10.05 -6.76 -25.79
CA VAL A 152 -9.54 -5.81 -24.79
C VAL A 152 -9.07 -6.54 -23.55
N GLN A 153 -9.80 -7.56 -23.07
CA GLN A 153 -9.45 -8.34 -21.90
C GLN A 153 -8.18 -9.17 -22.13
N ILE A 154 -8.06 -9.84 -23.28
CA ILE A 154 -6.86 -10.56 -23.69
C ILE A 154 -5.68 -9.60 -23.84
N GLY A 155 -5.90 -8.44 -24.45
CA GLY A 155 -4.89 -7.38 -24.58
C GLY A 155 -4.44 -6.81 -23.23
N LEU A 156 -5.37 -6.58 -22.29
CA LEU A 156 -5.05 -6.10 -20.95
C LEU A 156 -4.26 -7.14 -20.15
N ILE A 157 -4.66 -8.42 -20.24
CA ILE A 157 -3.95 -9.54 -19.62
C ILE A 157 -2.55 -9.67 -20.22
N LEU A 158 -2.42 -9.51 -21.54
CA LEU A 158 -1.12 -9.54 -22.22
C LEU A 158 -0.25 -8.37 -21.78
N VAL A 159 -0.76 -7.14 -21.75
CA VAL A 159 -0.02 -5.94 -21.32
C VAL A 159 0.37 -6.01 -19.84
N THR A 160 -0.51 -6.47 -18.95
CA THR A 160 -0.13 -6.64 -17.52
C THR A 160 0.90 -7.75 -17.32
N ARG A 161 0.82 -8.83 -18.10
CA ARG A 161 1.81 -9.91 -18.09
C ARG A 161 3.14 -9.51 -18.72
N ASP A 162 3.12 -8.73 -19.80
CA ASP A 162 4.29 -8.19 -20.47
C ASP A 162 4.98 -7.12 -19.61
N ASN A 163 4.24 -6.33 -18.83
CA ASN A 163 4.85 -5.40 -17.87
C ASN A 163 5.57 -6.16 -16.73
N TRP A 164 5.04 -7.31 -16.32
CA TRP A 164 5.69 -8.20 -15.37
C TRP A 164 6.88 -8.95 -15.97
N LEU A 165 6.77 -9.39 -17.23
CA LEU A 165 7.88 -9.98 -18.01
C LEU A 165 8.99 -8.98 -18.28
N LEU A 166 8.67 -7.74 -18.65
CA LEU A 166 9.62 -6.64 -18.81
C LEU A 166 10.30 -6.29 -17.49
N SER A 167 9.54 -6.26 -16.38
CA SER A 167 10.10 -6.07 -15.04
C SER A 167 11.05 -7.22 -14.63
N ALA A 168 10.66 -8.46 -14.91
CA ALA A 168 11.49 -9.65 -14.65
C ALA A 168 12.75 -9.67 -15.54
N MET A 169 12.63 -9.34 -16.82
CA MET A 169 13.78 -9.21 -17.73
C MET A 169 14.73 -8.10 -17.29
N ALA A 170 14.22 -6.93 -16.94
CA ALA A 170 15.02 -5.83 -16.42
C ALA A 170 15.75 -6.24 -15.14
N PHE A 171 15.10 -6.97 -14.23
CA PHE A 171 15.73 -7.49 -13.03
C PHE A 171 16.87 -8.47 -13.33
N VAL A 172 16.69 -9.40 -14.29
CA VAL A 172 17.74 -10.34 -14.71
C VAL A 172 18.95 -9.60 -15.29
N VAL A 173 18.72 -8.58 -16.11
CA VAL A 173 19.81 -7.75 -16.67
C VAL A 173 20.60 -7.03 -15.57
N VAL A 174 19.92 -6.47 -14.57
CA VAL A 174 20.58 -5.80 -13.43
C VAL A 174 21.40 -6.79 -12.60
N VAL A 175 20.87 -8.00 -12.35
CA VAL A 175 21.60 -9.05 -11.62
C VAL A 175 22.84 -9.49 -12.41
N MET A 176 22.69 -9.72 -13.71
CA MET A 176 23.81 -10.03 -14.60
C MET A 176 24.87 -8.92 -14.53
N MET A 177 24.47 -7.65 -14.71
CA MET A 177 25.38 -6.52 -14.67
C MET A 177 26.08 -6.36 -13.30
N GLY A 178 25.39 -6.59 -12.19
CA GLY A 178 25.98 -6.61 -10.84
C GLY A 178 26.97 -7.76 -10.62
N MET A 179 26.69 -8.93 -11.20
CA MET A 179 27.60 -10.08 -11.17
C MET A 179 28.86 -9.82 -12.01
N TRP A 180 28.69 -9.22 -13.20
CA TRP A 180 29.80 -8.76 -14.05
C TRP A 180 30.68 -7.72 -13.35
N LEU A 181 30.09 -6.76 -12.63
CA LEU A 181 30.85 -5.78 -11.83
C LEU A 181 31.61 -6.42 -10.66
N ARG A 182 31.07 -7.49 -10.07
CA ARG A 182 31.80 -8.29 -9.06
C ARG A 182 32.94 -9.08 -9.68
N LEU A 183 32.76 -9.61 -10.89
CA LEU A 183 33.78 -10.37 -11.60
C LEU A 183 34.93 -9.48 -12.08
N MET A 184 34.61 -8.24 -12.49
CA MET A 184 35.58 -7.24 -12.91
C MET A 184 36.25 -6.50 -11.73
N ARG A 185 35.84 -6.74 -10.48
CA ARG A 185 36.54 -6.18 -9.33
C ARG A 185 37.87 -6.94 -9.18
N PRO A 186 39.04 -6.32 -9.49
CA PRO A 186 40.32 -7.00 -9.38
C PRO A 186 40.54 -7.41 -7.91
N PRO A 187 41.20 -8.55 -7.66
CA PRO A 187 41.50 -8.99 -6.31
C PRO A 187 42.37 -7.92 -5.63
N GLN A 188 41.80 -7.19 -4.67
CA GLN A 188 42.55 -6.29 -3.82
C GLN A 188 43.36 -7.13 -2.85
N GLY A 189 44.65 -7.31 -3.15
CA GLY A 189 45.61 -7.89 -2.24
C GLY A 189 46.89 -8.40 -2.91
N ALA A 190 47.77 -7.47 -3.32
CA ALA A 190 49.22 -7.57 -3.15
C ALA A 190 49.80 -6.16 -3.23
#